data_AF-A0A2E9A9L0-F1
#
_entry.id   AF-A0A2E9A9L0-F1
#
_cell.length_a   1.000
_cell.length_b   1.000
_cell.length_c   1.000
_cell.angle_alpha   90.00
_cell.angle_beta   90.00
_cell.angle_gamma   90.00
#
_symmetry.space_group_name_H-M   'P 1'
#
loop_
_entity.id
_entity.type
_entity.pdbx_description
1 polymer ?
#
loop_
_entity_poly.entity_id
_entity_poly.type
_entity_poly.pdbx_seq_one_letter_code
_entity_poly.pdbx_strand_id
1 'polypeptide(L)' 'CDDFLFAVDVNNPDIVVATEVYTDYPAHEDHFKTEQWGHFSGIMERYPPRSIDVKTYDASETKHALDD' A
#
# COMPACT_ATOMS: atom_id res chain seq x y z
N CYS A 1 3.05 7.63 7.00
CA CYS A 1 2.74 6.23 6.62
C CYS A 1 2.67 5.49 7.92
N ASP A 2 1.47 5.04 8.24
CA ASP A 2 1.13 4.44 9.53
C ASP A 2 1.21 2.91 9.44
N ASP A 3 0.96 2.35 8.26
CA ASP A 3 1.19 0.94 7.96
C ASP A 3 1.57 0.74 6.48
N PHE A 4 2.45 -0.24 6.23
CA PHE A 4 2.79 -0.69 4.88
C PHE A 4 3.19 -2.17 4.89
N LEU A 5 2.37 -3.01 4.25
CA LEU A 5 2.55 -4.46 4.25
C LEU A 5 2.35 -5.06 2.86
N PHE A 6 3.01 -6.20 2.66
CA PHE A 6 2.79 -7.10 1.53
C PHE A 6 2.25 -8.43 2.04
N ALA A 7 1.25 -8.96 1.34
CA ALA A 7 0.69 -10.27 1.57
C ALA A 7 0.55 -11.04 0.25
N VAL A 8 0.48 -12.36 0.35
CA VAL A 8 0.13 -13.25 -0.78
C VAL A 8 -1.31 -13.71 -0.56
N ASP A 9 -2.13 -13.67 -1.61
CA ASP A 9 -3.51 -14.15 -1.52
C ASP A 9 -3.55 -15.66 -1.24
N VAL A 10 -4.28 -16.05 -0.20
CA VAL A 10 -4.35 -17.45 0.26
C VAL A 10 -5.06 -18.38 -0.73
N ASN A 11 -5.93 -17.84 -1.57
CA ASN A 11 -6.66 -18.58 -2.60
C ASN A 11 -5.93 -18.54 -3.95
N ASN A 12 -5.06 -17.55 -4.18
CA ASN A 12 -4.27 -17.45 -5.39
C ASN A 12 -2.84 -16.93 -5.11
N PRO A 13 -1.84 -17.83 -4.99
CA PRO A 13 -0.48 -17.45 -4.61
C PRO A 13 0.27 -16.63 -5.68
N ASP A 14 -0.27 -16.52 -6.89
CA ASP A 14 0.27 -15.64 -7.94
C ASP A 14 -0.10 -14.16 -7.72
N ILE A 15 -0.97 -13.86 -6.74
CA ILE A 15 -1.39 -12.50 -6.42
C ILE A 15 -0.66 -12.01 -5.17
N VAL A 16 0.01 -10.88 -5.31
CA VAL A 16 0.58 -10.11 -4.21
C VAL A 16 -0.33 -8.91 -3.96
N VAL A 17 -0.66 -8.67 -2.69
CA VAL A 17 -1.46 -7.53 -2.23
C VAL A 17 -0.55 -6.61 -1.42
N ALA A 18 -0.46 -5.35 -1.82
CA ALA A 18 0.10 -4.29 -1.00
C ALA A 18 -1.03 -3.58 -0.26
N THR A 19 -0.85 -3.30 1.03
CA THR A 19 -1.77 -2.47 1.82
C THR A 19 -0.98 -1.34 2.45
N GLU A 20 -1.45 -0.12 2.24
CA GLU A 20 -0.80 1.11 2.67
C GLU A 20 -1.81 1.95 3.44
N VAL A 21 -1.43 2.37 4.65
CA VAL A 21 -2.22 3.28 5.49
C VAL A 21 -1.43 4.56 5.66
N TYR A 22 -2.09 5.68 5.35
CA TYR A 22 -1.54 7.02 5.46
C TYR A 22 -2.33 7.83 6.48
N THR A 23 -1.60 8.62 7.26
CA THR A 23 -2.17 9.52 8.27
C THR A 23 -3.19 10.48 7.66
N ASP A 24 -2.87 10.99 6.47
CA ASP A 24 -3.71 11.87 5.68
C ASP A 24 -3.33 11.82 4.19
N TYR A 25 -4.10 12.54 3.38
CA TYR A 25 -3.89 12.61 1.94
C TYR A 25 -2.55 13.27 1.54
N PRO A 26 -2.09 14.37 2.17
CA PRO A 26 -0.73 14.89 1.94
C PRO A 26 0.37 13.86 2.16
N ALA A 27 0.29 13.04 3.22
CA ALA A 27 1.27 11.98 3.46
C ALA A 27 1.25 10.90 2.36
N HIS A 28 0.08 10.61 1.78
CA HIS A 28 -0.05 9.75 0.61
C HIS A 28 0.60 10.38 -0.63
N GLU A 29 0.43 11.68 -0.88
CA GLU A 29 1.11 12.36 -1.99
C GLU A 29 2.65 12.38 -1.81
N ASP A 30 3.12 12.56 -0.58
CA ASP A 30 4.54 12.59 -0.27
C ASP A 30 5.21 11.22 -0.43
N HIS A 31 4.46 10.11 -0.26
CA HIS A 31 4.97 8.76 -0.51
C HIS A 31 5.61 8.63 -1.91
N PHE A 32 4.93 9.16 -2.94
CA PHE A 32 5.38 9.07 -4.33
C PHE A 32 6.60 9.95 -4.64
N LYS A 33 7.03 10.81 -3.71
CA LYS A 33 8.22 11.66 -3.86
C LYS A 33 9.47 11.02 -3.24
N THR A 34 9.32 9.89 -2.58
CA THR A 34 10.42 9.22 -1.87
C THR A 34 11.38 8.49 -2.82
N GLU A 35 12.66 8.38 -2.42
CA GLU A 35 13.66 7.61 -3.18
C GLU A 35 13.30 6.12 -3.25
N GLN A 36 12.64 5.61 -2.20
CA GLN A 36 12.18 4.23 -2.10
C GLN A 36 11.09 3.94 -3.13
N TRP A 37 10.11 4.84 -3.29
CA TRP A 37 9.14 4.73 -4.37
C TRP A 37 9.81 4.78 -5.74
N GLY A 38 10.78 5.67 -5.94
CA GLY A 38 11.55 5.72 -7.19
C GLY A 38 12.27 4.41 -7.50
N HIS A 39 12.87 3.77 -6.49
CA HIS A 39 13.49 2.46 -6.65
C HIS A 39 12.45 1.36 -6.97
N PHE A 40 11.37 1.29 -6.18
CA PHE A 40 10.34 0.27 -6.34
C PHE A 40 9.63 0.37 -7.69
N SER A 41 9.20 1.58 -8.08
CA SER A 41 8.56 1.83 -9.38
C SER A 41 9.50 1.50 -10.54
N GLY A 42 10.80 1.81 -10.45
CA GLY A 42 11.78 1.41 -11.46
C GLY A 42 11.94 -0.11 -11.60
N ILE A 43 11.84 -0.87 -10.50
CA ILE A 43 11.82 -2.34 -10.55
C ILE A 43 10.53 -2.86 -11.20
N MET A 44 9.38 -2.30 -10.85
CA MET A 44 8.10 -2.65 -11.47
C MET A 44 8.09 -2.33 -12.97
N GLU A 45 8.69 -1.23 -13.40
CA GLU A 45 8.80 -0.92 -14.84
C GLU A 45 9.66 -1.93 -15.58
N ARG A 46 10.76 -2.39 -14.96
CA ARG A 46 11.65 -3.40 -15.55
C ARG A 46 11.04 -4.80 -15.56
N TYR A 47 10.22 -5.11 -14.56
CA TYR A 47 9.56 -6.39 -14.36
C TYR A 47 8.07 -6.19 -14.06
N PRO A 48 7.28 -5.77 -15.07
CA PRO A 48 5.90 -5.36 -14.83
C PRO A 48 5.05 -6.54 -14.39
N PRO A 49 4.14 -6.35 -13.41
CA PRO A 49 3.13 -7.34 -13.12
C PRO A 49 2.23 -7.53 -14.35
N ARG A 50 1.66 -8.73 -14.49
CA ARG A 50 0.72 -9.02 -15.61
C ARG A 50 -0.48 -8.08 -15.61
N SER A 51 -0.88 -7.61 -14.43
CA SER A 51 -1.96 -6.66 -14.19
C SER A 51 -1.75 -5.98 -12.83
N ILE A 52 -2.26 -4.76 -12.68
CA ILE A 52 -2.30 -4.03 -11.41
C ILE A 52 -3.71 -3.44 -11.23
N ASP A 53 -4.28 -3.59 -10.04
CA ASP A 53 -5.55 -2.96 -9.62
C ASP A 53 -5.27 -2.21 -8.32
N VAL A 54 -5.62 -0.92 -8.26
CA VAL A 54 -5.36 -0.06 -7.11
C VAL A 54 -6.66 0.65 -6.75
N LYS A 55 -7.00 0.60 -5.46
CA LYS A 55 -8.18 1.28 -4.91
C LYS A 55 -7.76 2.02 -3.65
N THR A 56 -8.16 3.28 -3.58
CA THR A 56 -7.89 4.16 -2.44
C THR A 56 -9.21 4.51 -1.77
N TYR A 57 -9.22 4.47 -0.45
CA TYR A 57 -10.39 4.74 0.37
C TYR A 57 -9.99 5.66 1.52
N ASP A 58 -10.87 6.60 1.86
CA ASP A 58 -10.78 7.26 3.16
C ASP A 58 -11.22 6.26 4.22
N ALA A 59 -10.32 5.98 5.17
CA ALA A 59 -10.57 5.06 6.27
C ALA A 59 -10.56 5.83 7.59
N SER A 60 -11.46 5.46 8.50
CA SER A 60 -11.43 5.90 9.89
C SER A 60 -11.24 4.70 10.79
N GLU A 61 -10.26 4.79 11.70
CA GLU A 61 -10.07 3.78 12.71
C GLU A 61 -11.13 3.95 13.79
N THR A 62 -11.89 2.89 14.05
CA THR A 62 -12.76 2.82 15.22
C THR A 62 -11.95 2.16 16.33
N LYS A 63 -11.63 2.92 17.38
CA LYS A 63 -10.92 2.38 18.55
C LYS A 63 -11.63 1.14 19.08
N HIS A 64 -10.85 0.14 19.48
CA HIS A 64 -11.43 -1.01 20.16
C HIS A 64 -12.05 -0.52 21.48
N ALA A 65 -13.19 -1.10 21.89
CA ALA A 65 -13.93 -0.67 23.08
C ALA A 65 -13.17 -0.84 24.42
N LEU A 66 -11.92 -1.31 24.37
CA LEU A 66 -11.05 -1.52 25.52
C LEU A 66 -9.78 -0.64 25.45
N ASP A 67 -9.64 0.19 24.41
CA ASP A 67 -8.53 1.12 24.25
C ASP A 67 -8.87 2.46 24.92
N ASP A 68 -9.02 2.44 26.27
CA ASP A 68 -9.17 3.63 27.13
C ASP A 68 -7.80 4.23 27.52
#